data_AF-B3MKS6-F1
#
_entry.id   AF-B3MKS6-F1
#
_cell.length_a   1.000
_cell.length_b   1.000
_cell.length_c   1.000
_cell.angle_alpha   90.00
_cell.angle_beta   90.00
_cell.angle_gamma   90.00
#
_symmetry.space_group_name_H-M   'P 1'
#
loop_
_entity.id
_entity.type
_entity.pdbx_description
1 polymer ?
#
loop_
_entity_poly.entity_id
_entity_poly.type
_entity_poly.pdbx_seq_one_letter_code
_entity_poly.pdbx_strand_id
1 'polypeptide(L)'
;MPCAMDLPTTPDELSAQSMEGTVLKDLLKDSSRWHSIPLLNYTPLHKLKDQTLVRFRGMIQDMMDPEIYLERYEVKSSDGSKRLQDGKFRDCLRLAPGEEIDYNAEGNVHGERRTLFVVSVPGLNDWSKEHEKQCAPQMELVAGQAQSPTSVAKKRTLEEQEGMDVDDTDEGTLKRQRLEKISGTEVASASAPSLGSEYLLNSPLPDRPSMACMVKVYEDFDAYQLNSLVDFVGFLSVDPSLDAATLDVEGYESLSELQAAHPSPFLIPRLHAFGVKVLPHANPLLDESLRQPPDACEDPNPSQLTVHKDLRMLLKLCLFDDDLAAEYLLSHLISTVYSRTDMQSIGKFALNLCNLPKESVQEYTTKLYQVLELLLPASHYLPMTLDLMNTAAFAPKKDYETNKLVSGLLQLAPHTHLVLDETSLQQGKLEASGVHAVQHLAHLINNQELKCDFQYYHIDYQANIPVLVLSEGRSMLPSDFVVPINADAKAVELLDESLKAAHHYLQPSRLQQFRKYLTTARISPFNVSDEHTEMIQNDFVDMRKANVKSNADDLHGLLVLSRLLGIARGKESLDKETWQLATEFEAKRRQRLQSLPKSAQTRN
;
A
#
# COMPACT_ATOMS: atom_id res chain seq x y z
N MET A 1 -12.97 -33.03 23.44
CA MET A 1 -12.30 -31.72 23.27
C MET A 1 -11.19 -31.92 22.27
N PRO A 2 -11.24 -31.34 21.06
CA PRO A 2 -10.10 -31.44 20.18
C PRO A 2 -8.99 -30.54 20.73
N CYS A 3 -7.80 -31.11 20.90
CA CYS A 3 -6.60 -30.41 21.33
C CYS A 3 -6.37 -29.26 20.34
N ALA A 4 -6.35 -28.01 20.82
CA ALA A 4 -5.97 -26.88 19.97
C ALA A 4 -4.47 -27.05 19.65
N MET A 5 -4.16 -27.55 18.46
CA MET A 5 -2.79 -27.63 17.97
C MET A 5 -2.24 -26.21 17.83
N ASP A 6 -1.06 -25.98 18.41
CA ASP A 6 -0.31 -24.72 18.31
C ASP A 6 0.30 -24.57 16.90
N LEU A 7 0.53 -23.33 16.47
CA LEU A 7 1.18 -23.04 15.19
C LEU A 7 2.63 -23.56 15.18
N PRO A 8 3.12 -24.13 14.06
CA PRO A 8 4.48 -24.65 13.97
C PRO A 8 5.48 -23.50 14.11
N THR A 9 6.47 -23.69 14.99
CA THR A 9 7.48 -22.66 15.27
C THR A 9 8.71 -22.78 14.38
N THR A 10 8.92 -23.95 13.76
CA THR A 10 10.03 -24.22 12.85
C THR A 10 9.60 -25.01 11.61
N PRO A 11 10.38 -24.96 10.50
CA PRO A 11 10.10 -25.77 9.31
C PRO A 11 10.06 -27.28 9.59
N ASP A 12 10.85 -27.77 10.54
CA ASP A 12 10.92 -29.21 10.84
C ASP A 12 9.65 -29.69 11.55
N GLU A 13 9.09 -28.86 12.46
CA GLU A 13 7.78 -29.10 13.07
C GLU A 13 6.67 -29.11 12.02
N LEU A 14 6.77 -28.20 11.04
CA LEU A 14 5.81 -28.14 9.94
C LEU A 14 5.88 -29.42 9.09
N SER A 15 7.07 -29.88 8.69
CA SER A 15 7.22 -31.13 7.91
C SER A 15 6.79 -32.37 8.69
N ALA A 16 6.98 -32.39 10.02
CA ALA A 16 6.46 -33.45 10.87
C ALA A 16 4.93 -33.45 10.96
N GLN A 17 4.31 -32.26 10.98
CA GLN A 17 2.84 -32.09 10.99
C GLN A 17 2.22 -32.26 9.59
N SER A 18 2.97 -32.05 8.50
CA SER A 18 2.44 -32.12 7.13
C SER A 18 2.09 -33.53 6.66
N MET A 19 2.46 -34.57 7.42
CA MET A 19 1.92 -35.93 7.24
C MET A 19 0.39 -35.96 7.44
N GLU A 20 -0.20 -34.91 8.04
CA GLU A 20 -1.63 -34.66 8.20
C GLU A 20 -2.09 -33.39 7.43
N GLY A 21 -1.68 -33.23 6.16
CA GLY A 21 -1.76 -31.97 5.38
C GLY A 21 -3.12 -31.24 5.26
N THR A 22 -4.25 -31.86 5.58
CA THR A 22 -5.57 -31.19 5.67
C THR A 22 -5.69 -30.30 6.91
N VAL A 23 -5.03 -30.67 8.01
CA VAL A 23 -5.16 -29.99 9.30
C VAL A 23 -4.53 -28.60 9.28
N LEU A 24 -3.38 -28.42 8.61
CA LEU A 24 -2.70 -27.13 8.51
C LEU A 24 -3.50 -26.11 7.68
N LYS A 25 -4.06 -26.53 6.54
CA LYS A 25 -4.91 -25.65 5.71
C LYS A 25 -6.17 -25.22 6.48
N ASP A 26 -6.69 -26.07 7.36
CA ASP A 26 -7.80 -25.73 8.25
C ASP A 26 -7.36 -24.82 9.41
N LEU A 27 -6.16 -24.99 9.97
CA LEU A 27 -5.58 -24.10 10.99
C LEU A 27 -5.32 -22.68 10.45
N LEU A 28 -4.94 -22.56 9.17
CA LEU A 28 -4.68 -21.29 8.51
C LEU A 28 -5.96 -20.50 8.18
N LYS A 29 -7.14 -21.14 8.17
CA LYS A 29 -8.43 -20.46 7.97
C LYS A 29 -8.82 -19.58 9.18
N ASP A 30 -8.35 -19.93 10.36
CA ASP A 30 -8.65 -19.18 11.59
C ASP A 30 -7.78 -17.92 11.68
N SER A 31 -8.32 -16.80 11.19
CA SER A 31 -7.63 -15.50 11.17
C SER A 31 -7.29 -14.96 12.56
N SER A 32 -7.95 -15.45 13.62
CA SER A 32 -7.67 -15.00 14.99
C SER A 32 -6.30 -15.47 15.48
N ARG A 33 -5.81 -16.62 14.98
CA ARG A 33 -4.50 -17.19 15.34
C ARG A 33 -3.35 -16.42 14.74
N TRP A 34 -3.58 -15.68 13.66
CA TRP A 34 -2.55 -14.88 13.00
C TRP A 34 -2.16 -13.65 13.83
N HIS A 35 -2.94 -13.31 14.86
CA HIS A 35 -2.65 -12.22 15.79
C HIS A 35 -1.43 -12.50 16.67
N SER A 36 -1.13 -13.76 16.98
CA SER A 36 0.03 -14.12 17.82
C SER A 36 1.35 -14.19 17.05
N ILE A 37 1.32 -14.11 15.71
CA ILE A 37 2.49 -14.20 14.85
C ILE A 37 3.16 -12.81 14.72
N PRO A 38 4.49 -12.69 14.95
CA PRO A 38 5.20 -11.44 14.77
C PRO A 38 5.05 -10.87 13.35
N LEU A 39 4.64 -9.59 13.26
CA LEU A 39 4.50 -8.89 12.00
C LEU A 39 5.84 -8.26 11.60
N LEU A 40 6.46 -8.81 10.56
CA LEU A 40 7.77 -8.42 10.03
C LEU A 40 7.80 -6.94 9.61
N ASN A 41 6.67 -6.38 9.16
CA ASN A 41 6.53 -4.97 8.80
C ASN A 41 6.98 -3.99 9.89
N TYR A 42 6.82 -4.35 11.17
CA TYR A 42 7.12 -3.48 12.31
C TYR A 42 8.07 -4.10 13.34
N THR A 43 8.52 -5.33 13.08
CA THR A 43 9.45 -6.05 13.97
C THR A 43 10.87 -5.86 13.45
N PRO A 44 11.78 -5.24 14.23
CA PRO A 44 13.17 -5.07 13.79
C PRO A 44 13.86 -6.41 13.55
N LEU A 45 14.53 -6.55 12.40
CA LEU A 45 15.19 -7.79 11.97
C LEU A 45 16.19 -8.35 13.00
N HIS A 46 16.91 -7.48 13.73
CA HIS A 46 17.88 -7.91 14.75
C HIS A 46 17.26 -8.66 15.94
N LYS A 47 15.92 -8.60 16.11
CA LYS A 47 15.19 -9.37 17.13
C LYS A 47 14.74 -10.74 16.64
N LEU A 48 14.76 -10.95 15.33
CA LEU A 48 14.30 -12.16 14.68
C LEU A 48 15.51 -13.05 14.38
N LYS A 49 15.33 -14.37 14.57
CA LYS A 49 16.34 -15.36 14.22
C LYS A 49 16.00 -15.96 12.86
N ASP A 50 16.99 -16.53 12.18
CA ASP A 50 16.73 -17.33 10.98
C ASP A 50 15.76 -18.47 11.31
N GLN A 51 14.85 -18.76 10.36
CA GLN A 51 13.80 -19.78 10.43
C GLN A 51 12.71 -19.56 11.49
N THR A 52 12.57 -18.35 12.03
CA THR A 52 11.42 -18.04 12.90
C THR A 52 10.14 -17.84 12.10
N LEU A 53 9.02 -18.27 12.65
CA LEU A 53 7.69 -17.97 12.11
C LEU A 53 7.40 -16.47 12.19
N VAL A 54 7.10 -15.86 11.05
CA VAL A 54 6.73 -14.44 10.94
C VAL A 54 5.60 -14.26 9.94
N ARG A 55 4.99 -13.08 9.99
CA ARG A 55 3.93 -12.64 9.10
C ARG A 55 4.37 -11.39 8.35
N PHE A 56 4.02 -11.26 7.07
CA PHE A 56 4.29 -10.06 6.28
C PHE A 56 3.04 -9.65 5.50
N ARG A 57 2.56 -8.43 5.75
CA ARG A 57 1.39 -7.84 5.11
C ARG A 57 1.82 -6.84 4.05
N GLY A 58 1.32 -6.98 2.83
CA GLY A 58 1.77 -6.11 1.74
C GLY A 58 0.99 -6.23 0.45
N MET A 59 1.57 -5.66 -0.60
CA MET A 59 1.09 -5.71 -1.97
C MET A 59 2.13 -6.43 -2.84
N ILE A 60 1.68 -7.36 -3.69
CA ILE A 60 2.56 -8.01 -4.67
C ILE A 60 2.92 -7.00 -5.76
N GLN A 61 4.20 -6.68 -5.90
CA GLN A 61 4.69 -5.66 -6.82
C GLN A 61 5.36 -6.25 -8.06
N ASP A 62 6.06 -7.39 -7.92
CA ASP A 62 6.72 -8.10 -9.01
C ASP A 62 6.66 -9.62 -8.75
N MET A 63 6.75 -10.41 -9.82
CA MET A 63 6.81 -11.88 -9.78
C MET A 63 8.05 -12.32 -10.55
N MET A 64 8.99 -12.95 -9.84
CA MET A 64 10.24 -13.41 -10.43
C MET A 64 10.09 -14.80 -11.06
N ASP A 65 11.09 -15.18 -11.85
CA ASP A 65 11.11 -16.46 -12.55
C ASP A 65 11.07 -17.67 -11.59
N PRO A 66 10.52 -18.82 -12.01
CA PRO A 66 10.48 -20.02 -11.20
C PRO A 66 11.88 -20.52 -10.82
N GLU A 67 12.03 -20.91 -9.55
CA GLU A 67 13.24 -21.52 -9.00
C GLU A 67 13.03 -23.02 -8.79
N ILE A 68 13.97 -23.85 -9.26
CA ILE A 68 14.02 -25.27 -8.92
C ILE A 68 14.86 -25.42 -7.65
N TYR A 69 14.35 -26.16 -6.67
CA TYR A 69 15.05 -26.42 -5.41
C TYR A 69 15.03 -27.91 -5.06
N LEU A 70 15.91 -28.32 -4.14
CA LEU A 70 15.91 -29.68 -3.58
C LEU A 70 14.86 -29.74 -2.47
N GLU A 71 13.71 -30.36 -2.76
CA GLU A 71 12.64 -30.58 -1.79
C GLU A 71 13.05 -31.64 -0.77
N ARG A 72 13.70 -32.71 -1.23
CA ARG A 72 14.36 -33.69 -0.37
C ARG A 72 15.74 -34.00 -0.93
N TYR A 73 16.72 -34.10 -0.05
CA TYR A 73 18.11 -34.34 -0.43
C TYR A 73 18.78 -35.36 0.49
N GLU A 74 19.63 -36.20 -0.11
CA GLU A 74 20.50 -37.09 0.64
C GLU A 74 21.81 -36.38 1.01
N VAL A 75 22.16 -36.50 2.29
CA VAL A 75 23.41 -36.00 2.85
C VAL A 75 24.29 -37.20 3.18
N LYS A 76 25.56 -37.13 2.78
CA LYS A 76 26.58 -38.14 3.07
C LYS A 76 27.53 -37.60 4.12
N SER A 77 27.67 -38.34 5.22
CA SER A 77 28.68 -38.05 6.24
C SER A 77 30.06 -38.59 5.82
N SER A 78 31.12 -38.06 6.42
CA SER A 78 32.49 -38.59 6.31
C SER A 78 32.59 -40.08 6.63
N ASP A 79 31.67 -40.59 7.45
CA ASP A 79 31.61 -41.99 7.90
C ASP A 79 30.88 -42.91 6.89
N GLY A 80 30.41 -42.35 5.77
CA GLY A 80 29.67 -43.08 4.73
C GLY A 80 28.19 -43.33 5.05
N SER A 81 27.70 -42.87 6.20
CA SER A 81 26.27 -42.89 6.51
C SER A 81 25.50 -41.88 5.65
N LYS A 82 24.31 -42.27 5.21
CA LYS A 82 23.39 -41.45 4.42
C LYS A 82 22.18 -41.06 5.25
N ARG A 83 21.81 -39.78 5.22
CA ARG A 83 20.59 -39.25 5.84
C ARG A 83 19.77 -38.50 4.81
N LEU A 84 18.48 -38.80 4.73
CA LEU A 84 17.53 -38.01 3.93
C LEU A 84 17.05 -36.82 4.76
N GLN A 85 17.07 -35.63 4.17
CA GLN A 85 16.68 -34.38 4.81
C GLN A 85 15.67 -33.62 3.93
N ASP A 86 14.76 -32.89 4.56
CA ASP A 86 13.79 -32.02 3.88
C ASP A 86 14.39 -30.62 3.67
N GLY A 87 14.28 -30.12 2.44
CA GLY A 87 14.76 -28.80 2.01
C GLY A 87 13.64 -27.79 1.77
N LYS A 88 12.37 -28.15 1.97
CA LYS A 88 11.24 -27.25 1.80
C LYS A 88 11.27 -26.14 2.87
N PHE A 89 10.84 -24.95 2.47
CA PHE A 89 10.84 -23.74 3.30
C PHE A 89 12.22 -23.27 3.79
N ARG A 90 13.28 -23.56 3.02
CA ARG A 90 14.65 -23.15 3.32
C ARG A 90 15.37 -22.63 2.07
N ASP A 91 16.27 -21.68 2.27
CA ASP A 91 17.24 -21.26 1.25
C ASP A 91 18.60 -21.91 1.48
N CYS A 92 19.05 -22.00 2.73
CA CYS A 92 20.28 -22.70 3.10
C CYS A 92 19.97 -24.14 3.55
N LEU A 93 20.51 -25.11 2.83
CA LEU A 93 20.38 -26.53 3.17
C LEU A 93 21.19 -26.83 4.44
N ARG A 94 20.61 -27.60 5.37
CA ARG A 94 21.29 -27.97 6.61
C ARG A 94 22.30 -29.08 6.36
N LEU A 95 23.54 -28.82 6.76
CA LEU A 95 24.65 -29.77 6.76
C LEU A 95 25.32 -29.75 8.14
N ALA A 96 25.62 -30.93 8.69
CA ALA A 96 26.48 -31.03 9.86
C ALA A 96 27.97 -30.86 9.47
N PRO A 97 28.87 -30.61 10.43
CA PRO A 97 30.29 -30.47 10.12
C PRO A 97 30.85 -31.75 9.45
N GLY A 98 31.39 -31.62 8.24
CA GLY A 98 31.94 -32.75 7.47
C GLY A 98 30.91 -33.54 6.65
N GLU A 99 29.67 -33.05 6.57
CA GLU A 99 28.64 -33.60 5.68
C GLU A 99 28.63 -32.90 4.30
N GLU A 100 28.41 -33.67 3.24
CA GLU A 100 28.27 -33.16 1.87
C GLU A 100 26.96 -33.65 1.24
N ILE A 101 26.40 -32.87 0.32
CA ILE A 101 25.18 -33.23 -0.41
C ILE A 101 25.54 -34.20 -1.53
N ASP A 102 24.87 -35.34 -1.58
CA ASP A 102 24.97 -36.28 -2.70
C ASP A 102 23.98 -35.86 -3.80
N TYR A 103 24.39 -34.92 -4.66
CA TYR A 103 23.54 -34.40 -5.76
C TYR A 103 23.09 -35.48 -6.75
N ASN A 104 23.79 -36.62 -6.80
CA ASN A 104 23.50 -37.72 -7.72
C ASN A 104 22.68 -38.85 -7.08
N ALA A 105 22.24 -38.69 -5.83
CA ALA A 105 21.45 -39.70 -5.16
C ALA A 105 20.05 -39.87 -5.79
N GLU A 106 19.63 -41.13 -5.98
CA GLU A 106 18.29 -41.46 -6.50
C GLU A 106 17.15 -40.99 -5.57
N GLY A 107 17.44 -40.80 -4.27
CA GLY A 107 16.48 -40.31 -3.29
C GLY A 107 16.21 -38.80 -3.34
N ASN A 108 16.94 -38.03 -4.16
CA ASN A 108 16.74 -36.59 -4.30
C ASN A 108 15.41 -36.29 -5.03
N VAL A 109 14.65 -35.36 -4.47
CA VAL A 109 13.40 -34.88 -5.08
C VAL A 109 13.54 -33.39 -5.34
N HIS A 110 13.28 -32.99 -6.57
CA HIS A 110 13.26 -31.58 -6.96
C HIS A 110 11.83 -31.03 -6.92
N GLY A 111 11.69 -29.82 -6.40
CA GLY A 111 10.45 -29.06 -6.43
C GLY A 111 10.62 -27.74 -7.18
N GLU A 112 9.50 -27.14 -7.57
CA GLU A 112 9.42 -25.78 -8.11
C GLU A 112 8.91 -24.84 -7.00
N ARG A 113 9.46 -23.63 -6.91
CA ARG A 113 8.93 -22.53 -6.11
C ARG A 113 9.02 -21.23 -6.90
N ARG A 114 8.20 -20.24 -6.56
CA ARG A 114 8.25 -18.90 -7.18
C ARG A 114 8.50 -17.83 -6.14
N THR A 115 9.26 -16.81 -6.51
CA THR A 115 9.58 -15.68 -5.64
C THR A 115 8.72 -14.47 -6.01
N LEU A 116 7.91 -14.01 -5.07
CA LEU A 116 7.09 -12.81 -5.17
C LEU A 116 7.81 -11.65 -4.50
N PHE A 117 7.96 -10.53 -5.18
CA PHE A 117 8.45 -9.29 -4.57
C PHE A 117 7.27 -8.54 -3.96
N VAL A 118 7.22 -8.49 -2.63
CA VAL A 118 6.10 -7.92 -1.88
C VAL A 118 6.59 -6.70 -1.12
N VAL A 119 5.88 -5.59 -1.27
CA VAL A 119 6.16 -4.35 -0.53
C VAL A 119 5.08 -4.11 0.51
N SER A 120 5.42 -3.50 1.64
CA SER A 120 4.41 -2.99 2.58
C SER A 120 3.45 -2.08 1.82
N VAL A 121 2.16 -2.18 2.15
CA VAL A 121 1.06 -1.53 1.43
C VAL A 121 1.40 -0.07 1.09
N PRO A 122 1.62 0.25 -0.20
CA PRO A 122 2.01 1.59 -0.61
C PRO A 122 0.93 2.62 -0.28
N GLY A 123 1.34 3.80 0.18
CA GLY A 123 0.40 4.88 0.48
C GLY A 123 -0.40 4.71 1.78
N LEU A 124 -0.06 3.76 2.66
CA LEU A 124 -0.67 3.68 4.00
C LEU A 124 -0.50 4.99 4.78
N ASN A 125 -1.61 5.45 5.37
CA ASN A 125 -1.65 6.62 6.22
C ASN A 125 -1.16 6.28 7.64
N ASP A 126 -0.65 7.28 8.35
CA ASP A 126 0.09 7.07 9.61
C ASP A 126 -0.73 6.37 10.69
N TRP A 127 -2.03 6.67 10.79
CA TRP A 127 -2.89 6.01 11.78
C TRP A 127 -3.05 4.50 11.51
N SER A 128 -3.01 4.08 10.24
CA SER A 128 -3.12 2.66 9.89
C SER A 128 -1.83 1.94 10.27
N LYS A 129 -0.67 2.55 9.97
CA LYS A 129 0.64 2.01 10.36
C LYS A 129 0.77 1.89 11.88
N GLU A 130 0.37 2.93 12.60
CA GLU A 130 0.42 2.95 14.06
C GLU A 130 -0.53 1.91 14.67
N HIS A 131 -1.74 1.75 14.12
CA HIS A 131 -2.66 0.70 14.57
C HIS A 131 -2.08 -0.71 14.34
N GLU A 132 -1.53 -0.99 13.15
CA GLU A 132 -0.87 -2.27 12.87
C GLU A 132 0.29 -2.55 13.82
N LYS A 133 1.10 -1.54 14.10
CA LYS A 133 2.23 -1.61 15.04
C LYS A 133 1.78 -1.90 16.47
N GLN A 134 0.65 -1.33 16.91
CA GLN A 134 0.09 -1.58 18.24
C GLN A 134 -0.47 -2.99 18.39
N CYS A 135 -1.01 -3.55 17.31
CA CYS A 135 -1.55 -4.91 17.30
C CYS A 135 -0.46 -5.99 17.13
N ALA A 136 0.71 -5.63 16.63
CA ALA A 136 1.81 -6.57 16.45
C ALA A 136 2.32 -7.08 17.82
N PRO A 137 2.44 -8.41 18.01
CA PRO A 137 2.91 -8.95 19.27
C PRO A 137 4.36 -8.50 19.52
N GLN A 138 4.60 -7.86 20.67
CA GLN A 138 5.95 -7.46 21.04
C GLN A 138 6.75 -8.69 21.47
N MET A 139 7.83 -8.99 20.75
CA MET A 139 8.79 -9.98 21.21
C MET A 139 9.59 -9.41 22.38
N GLU A 140 9.34 -9.93 23.59
CA GLU A 140 10.19 -9.68 24.75
C GLU A 140 11.56 -10.34 24.54
N LEU A 141 12.63 -9.58 24.79
CA LEU A 141 13.96 -10.15 24.91
C LEU A 141 13.95 -11.11 26.11
N VAL A 142 14.01 -12.42 25.86
CA VAL A 142 14.42 -13.35 26.91
C VAL A 142 15.86 -12.98 27.26
N ALA A 143 16.04 -12.24 28.34
CA ALA A 143 17.35 -11.92 28.91
C ALA A 143 17.96 -13.22 29.48
N GLY A 144 18.47 -14.06 28.58
CA GLY A 144 19.25 -15.24 28.90
C GLY A 144 20.70 -14.86 29.11
N GLN A 145 21.08 -14.71 30.38
CA GLN A 145 22.43 -14.93 30.93
C GLN A 145 23.63 -14.51 30.06
N ALA A 146 23.84 -13.20 29.91
CA ALA A 146 25.20 -12.67 29.80
C ALA A 146 25.58 -12.11 31.17
N GLN A 147 26.34 -12.88 31.95
CA GLN A 147 27.12 -12.30 33.04
C GLN A 147 28.10 -11.30 32.43
N SER A 148 27.76 -10.01 32.52
CA SER A 148 28.72 -8.93 32.34
C SER A 148 29.00 -8.32 33.72
N PRO A 149 30.27 -8.16 34.12
CA PRO A 149 30.60 -7.66 35.43
C PRO A 149 30.26 -6.16 35.50
N THR A 150 29.65 -5.83 36.62
CA THR A 150 29.30 -4.50 37.11
C THR A 150 30.42 -3.48 37.00
N SER A 151 30.12 -2.29 36.49
CA SER A 151 30.70 -1.06 37.03
C SER A 151 29.64 0.03 37.15
N VAL A 152 29.36 0.37 38.41
CA VAL A 152 28.39 1.35 38.86
C VAL A 152 28.99 2.74 38.71
N ALA A 153 28.44 3.54 37.79
CA ALA A 153 28.74 4.96 37.69
C ALA A 153 28.05 5.72 38.85
N LYS A 154 28.83 6.12 39.86
CA LYS A 154 28.40 7.08 40.89
C LYS A 154 28.65 8.51 40.39
N LYS A 155 27.57 9.29 40.29
CA LYS A 155 27.58 10.77 40.32
C LYS A 155 28.27 11.29 41.58
N ARG A 156 29.14 12.31 41.44
CA ARG A 156 29.41 13.42 42.39
C ARG A 156 30.25 14.47 41.64
N THR A 157 29.67 15.62 41.26
CA THR A 157 29.66 16.94 41.95
C THR A 157 31.03 17.64 41.97
N LEU A 158 31.05 18.80 41.32
CA LEU A 158 32.09 19.82 41.21
C LEU A 158 32.38 20.47 42.58
N GLU A 159 33.65 20.75 42.91
CA GLU A 159 34.09 21.88 43.73
C GLU A 159 35.62 22.03 43.70
N GLU A 160 36.08 23.21 44.10
CA GLU A 160 37.22 23.98 43.61
C GLU A 160 38.57 23.74 44.34
N GLN A 161 39.62 24.22 43.66
CA GLN A 161 40.75 24.98 44.21
C GLN A 161 42.06 24.31 44.69
N GLU A 162 43.14 24.87 44.11
CA GLU A 162 44.49 25.14 44.62
C GLU A 162 45.61 24.08 44.53
N GLY A 163 46.70 24.48 43.83
CA GLY A 163 48.05 24.38 44.40
C GLY A 163 49.15 23.65 43.61
N MET A 164 49.87 24.40 42.77
CA MET A 164 51.33 24.34 42.47
C MET A 164 52.01 23.13 41.78
N ASP A 165 52.63 23.48 40.63
CA ASP A 165 53.90 23.07 39.97
C ASP A 165 54.75 21.91 40.53
N VAL A 166 55.25 21.01 39.64
CA VAL A 166 56.64 20.99 39.11
C VAL A 166 56.71 20.20 37.78
N ASP A 167 57.50 20.70 36.82
CA ASP A 167 57.95 20.11 35.54
C ASP A 167 58.52 18.68 35.63
N ASP A 168 58.29 17.86 34.60
CA ASP A 168 59.37 17.39 33.70
C ASP A 168 58.84 16.70 32.42
N THR A 169 59.59 16.93 31.35
CA THR A 169 59.61 16.37 29.97
C THR A 169 59.29 14.86 29.86
N ASP A 170 58.74 14.28 28.80
CA ASP A 170 59.09 14.42 27.39
C ASP A 170 58.07 13.67 26.49
N GLU A 171 58.04 14.08 25.22
CA GLU A 171 57.54 13.44 23.99
C GLU A 171 56.22 12.63 23.91
N GLY A 172 55.36 13.07 22.97
CA GLY A 172 54.87 12.14 21.93
C GLY A 172 53.36 11.90 21.77
N THR A 173 52.67 12.87 21.17
CA THR A 173 51.49 12.67 20.28
C THR A 173 50.13 12.25 20.86
N LEU A 174 49.46 13.27 21.41
CA LEU A 174 48.10 13.76 21.10
C LEU A 174 47.14 12.91 20.24
N LYS A 175 46.07 12.49 20.91
CA LYS A 175 44.67 12.43 20.45
C LYS A 175 44.27 13.67 19.62
N ARG A 176 43.42 13.47 18.60
CA ARG A 176 42.22 14.30 18.30
C ARG A 176 41.35 13.55 17.29
N GLN A 177 40.11 13.21 17.59
CA GLN A 177 38.94 14.10 17.68
C GLN A 177 38.51 14.66 16.32
N ARG A 178 37.36 14.15 15.89
CA ARG A 178 36.47 14.52 14.78
C ARG A 178 36.20 16.03 14.71
N LEU A 179 36.31 16.63 13.52
CA LEU A 179 35.56 17.82 13.12
C LEU A 179 35.31 17.83 11.59
N GLU A 180 34.28 18.56 11.20
CA GLU A 180 33.55 18.54 9.92
C GLU A 180 34.23 19.20 8.70
N LYS A 181 33.74 18.76 7.52
CA LYS A 181 33.47 19.48 6.25
C LYS A 181 34.59 19.88 5.26
N ILE A 182 34.49 19.23 4.08
CA ILE A 182 34.65 19.73 2.69
C ILE A 182 36.07 19.96 2.14
N SER A 183 36.49 19.09 1.21
CA SER A 183 36.81 19.41 -0.20
C SER A 183 37.55 18.23 -0.85
N GLY A 184 37.26 17.98 -2.12
CA GLY A 184 37.53 16.71 -2.80
C GLY A 184 39.00 16.35 -2.96
N THR A 185 39.25 15.04 -2.97
CA THR A 185 40.11 14.39 -3.95
C THR A 185 39.62 12.95 -4.06
N GLU A 186 39.20 12.55 -5.25
CA GLU A 186 38.88 11.17 -5.58
C GLU A 186 40.10 10.28 -5.27
N VAL A 187 39.90 9.33 -4.36
CA VAL A 187 40.71 8.12 -4.32
C VAL A 187 39.75 6.99 -4.62
N ALA A 188 39.72 6.59 -5.89
CA ALA A 188 39.01 5.43 -6.37
C ALA A 188 39.60 4.18 -5.71
N SER A 189 38.99 3.73 -4.62
CA SER A 189 38.97 2.31 -4.27
C SER A 189 37.90 1.69 -5.16
N ALA A 190 38.31 0.86 -6.11
CA ALA A 190 37.42 0.11 -6.98
C ALA A 190 36.58 -0.88 -6.16
N SER A 191 35.47 -0.41 -5.61
CA SER A 191 34.33 -1.26 -5.27
C SER A 191 33.55 -1.50 -6.54
N ALA A 192 33.19 -2.75 -6.82
CA ALA A 192 32.28 -3.10 -7.91
C ALA A 192 31.01 -2.20 -7.86
N PRO A 193 30.37 -1.90 -9.01
CA PRO A 193 29.13 -1.13 -9.00
C PRO A 193 28.06 -1.94 -8.27
N SER A 194 27.76 -1.57 -7.01
CA SER A 194 26.65 -2.14 -6.25
C SER A 194 25.39 -1.34 -6.54
N LEU A 195 24.29 -2.01 -6.87
CA LEU A 195 22.99 -1.36 -7.02
C LEU A 195 22.60 -0.58 -5.74
N GLY A 196 22.03 0.62 -5.92
CA GLY A 196 21.60 1.46 -4.80
C GLY A 196 20.44 0.85 -4.00
N SER A 197 20.40 1.10 -2.69
CA SER A 197 19.36 0.56 -1.80
C SER A 197 17.95 0.98 -2.21
N GLU A 198 17.76 2.20 -2.70
CA GLU A 198 16.46 2.71 -3.18
C GLU A 198 15.97 1.94 -4.41
N TYR A 199 16.89 1.64 -5.35
CA TYR A 199 16.60 0.81 -6.52
C TYR A 199 16.21 -0.62 -6.11
N LEU A 200 16.93 -1.19 -5.13
CA LEU A 200 16.62 -2.52 -4.61
C LEU A 200 15.26 -2.57 -3.88
N LEU A 201 14.95 -1.57 -3.06
CA LEU A 201 13.66 -1.48 -2.36
C LEU A 201 12.49 -1.22 -3.31
N ASN A 202 12.73 -0.54 -4.44
CA ASN A 202 11.76 -0.33 -5.51
C ASN A 202 10.44 0.26 -5.03
N SER A 203 10.49 1.20 -4.07
CA SER A 203 9.27 1.73 -3.49
C SER A 203 8.49 2.58 -4.50
N PRO A 204 7.17 2.38 -4.67
CA PRO A 204 6.38 3.20 -5.58
C PRO A 204 6.38 4.69 -5.19
N LEU A 205 6.49 5.00 -3.90
CA LEU A 205 6.42 6.36 -3.35
C LEU A 205 7.74 6.71 -2.62
N PRO A 206 8.66 7.46 -3.26
CA PRO A 206 9.96 7.79 -2.67
C PRO A 206 9.87 8.54 -1.32
N ASP A 207 8.89 9.43 -1.18
CA ASP A 207 8.67 10.21 0.05
C ASP A 207 8.17 9.37 1.24
N ARG A 208 7.62 8.18 0.96
CA ARG A 208 7.04 7.27 1.96
C ARG A 208 7.53 5.84 1.66
N PRO A 209 8.82 5.55 1.87
CA PRO A 209 9.43 4.31 1.42
C PRO A 209 8.77 3.09 2.08
N SER A 210 8.41 2.13 1.25
CA SER A 210 7.89 0.83 1.68
C SER A 210 9.02 -0.09 2.15
N MET A 211 8.70 -0.98 3.09
CA MET A 211 9.54 -2.15 3.37
C MET A 211 9.32 -3.19 2.26
N ALA A 212 10.39 -3.83 1.78
CA ALA A 212 10.30 -4.92 0.80
C ALA A 212 10.59 -6.28 1.45
N CYS A 213 9.98 -7.34 0.92
CA CYS A 213 10.18 -8.73 1.33
C CYS A 213 10.07 -9.64 0.10
N MET A 214 10.98 -10.60 -0.02
CA MET A 214 10.93 -11.64 -1.04
C MET A 214 10.18 -12.85 -0.48
N VAL A 215 8.98 -13.10 -0.97
CA VAL A 215 8.14 -14.20 -0.48
C VAL A 215 8.21 -15.38 -1.44
N LYS A 216 8.70 -16.52 -0.96
CA LYS A 216 8.78 -17.77 -1.72
C LYS A 216 7.54 -18.61 -1.49
N VAL A 217 6.81 -18.87 -2.56
CA VAL A 217 5.58 -19.69 -2.57
C VAL A 217 5.84 -21.03 -3.26
N TYR A 218 5.15 -22.07 -2.81
CA TYR A 218 5.40 -23.46 -3.23
C TYR A 218 4.20 -24.13 -3.90
N GLU A 219 3.02 -23.52 -3.82
CA GLU A 219 1.75 -24.05 -4.32
C GLU A 219 0.88 -22.90 -4.87
N ASP A 220 -0.14 -23.25 -5.66
CA ASP A 220 -1.20 -22.34 -6.15
C ASP A 220 -0.67 -21.09 -6.90
N PHE A 221 0.33 -21.28 -7.76
CA PHE A 221 1.02 -20.18 -8.45
C PHE A 221 0.10 -19.24 -9.25
N ASP A 222 -1.00 -19.76 -9.80
CA ASP A 222 -1.95 -18.98 -10.60
C ASP A 222 -2.92 -18.13 -9.76
N ALA A 223 -2.96 -18.33 -8.43
CA ALA A 223 -3.83 -17.57 -7.53
C ALA A 223 -3.31 -16.15 -7.23
N TYR A 224 -2.02 -15.91 -7.45
CA TYR A 224 -1.38 -14.62 -7.14
C TYR A 224 -1.52 -13.65 -8.31
N GLN A 225 -1.94 -12.43 -8.02
CA GLN A 225 -2.07 -11.36 -9.02
C GLN A 225 -1.23 -10.15 -8.60
N LEU A 226 -0.62 -9.48 -9.57
CA LEU A 226 0.07 -8.21 -9.33
C LEU A 226 -0.90 -7.16 -8.77
N ASN A 227 -0.38 -6.29 -7.92
CA ASN A 227 -1.12 -5.27 -7.19
C ASN A 227 -2.18 -5.80 -6.22
N SER A 228 -2.24 -7.11 -5.95
CA SER A 228 -3.16 -7.66 -4.93
C SER A 228 -2.61 -7.43 -3.52
N LEU A 229 -3.52 -7.17 -2.57
CA LEU A 229 -3.18 -7.12 -1.15
C LEU A 229 -3.19 -8.51 -0.57
N VAL A 230 -2.12 -8.84 0.13
CA VAL A 230 -1.86 -10.17 0.66
C VAL A 230 -1.22 -10.09 2.03
N ASP A 231 -1.42 -11.16 2.77
CA ASP A 231 -0.88 -11.34 4.09
C ASP A 231 -0.32 -12.74 4.17
N PHE A 232 1.01 -12.83 4.25
CA PHE A 232 1.75 -14.07 4.20
C PHE A 232 2.20 -14.49 5.59
N VAL A 233 2.12 -15.79 5.85
CA VAL A 233 2.68 -16.44 7.03
C VAL A 233 3.72 -17.45 6.56
N GLY A 234 4.90 -17.38 7.15
CA GLY A 234 6.03 -18.18 6.71
C GLY A 234 7.23 -18.14 7.64
N PHE A 235 8.28 -18.85 7.24
CA PHE A 235 9.55 -18.86 7.95
C PHE A 235 10.50 -17.82 7.36
N LEU A 236 11.05 -16.98 8.23
CA LEU A 236 12.03 -15.97 7.86
C LEU A 236 13.35 -16.63 7.42
N SER A 237 13.95 -16.15 6.34
CA SER A 237 15.33 -16.48 5.96
C SER A 237 16.16 -15.21 5.84
N VAL A 238 17.19 -15.12 6.69
CA VAL A 238 18.08 -13.95 6.84
C VAL A 238 19.56 -14.33 6.88
N ASP A 239 19.92 -15.47 6.29
CA ASP A 239 21.30 -15.94 6.24
C ASP A 239 22.19 -15.01 5.39
N PRO A 240 23.29 -14.47 5.93
CA PRO A 240 24.20 -13.58 5.20
C PRO A 240 24.80 -14.18 3.92
N SER A 241 24.91 -15.51 3.84
CA SER A 241 25.44 -16.20 2.65
C SER A 241 24.60 -16.02 1.40
N LEU A 242 23.36 -15.56 1.55
CA LEU A 242 22.44 -15.31 0.45
C LEU A 242 22.61 -13.91 -0.18
N ASP A 243 23.58 -13.12 0.26
CA ASP A 243 23.88 -11.81 -0.31
C ASP A 243 24.77 -11.98 -1.54
N ALA A 244 24.25 -11.66 -2.73
CA ALA A 244 25.01 -11.77 -3.97
C ALA A 244 26.22 -10.83 -4.03
N ALA A 245 26.28 -9.76 -3.21
CA ALA A 245 27.46 -8.92 -3.12
C ALA A 245 28.67 -9.65 -2.51
N THR A 246 28.46 -10.80 -1.87
CA THR A 246 29.50 -11.63 -1.25
C THR A 246 29.93 -12.84 -2.09
N LEU A 247 29.23 -13.12 -3.19
CA LEU A 247 29.51 -14.26 -4.06
C LEU A 247 30.71 -13.98 -4.97
N ASP A 248 31.56 -14.98 -5.16
CA ASP A 248 32.68 -14.90 -6.08
C ASP A 248 32.16 -14.92 -7.53
N VAL A 249 32.54 -13.90 -8.30
CA VAL A 249 31.87 -13.48 -9.56
C VAL A 249 32.21 -14.38 -10.75
N GLU A 250 33.01 -15.42 -10.57
CA GLU A 250 33.49 -16.27 -11.66
C GLU A 250 32.37 -17.16 -12.23
N GLY A 251 31.65 -16.66 -13.24
CA GLY A 251 30.75 -17.48 -14.07
C GLY A 251 29.38 -16.89 -14.41
N TYR A 252 29.02 -15.71 -13.89
CA TYR A 252 27.71 -15.08 -14.15
C TYR A 252 27.79 -14.03 -15.27
N GLU A 253 26.79 -14.01 -16.17
CA GLU A 253 26.74 -13.10 -17.33
C GLU A 253 26.41 -11.65 -16.94
N SER A 254 25.61 -11.42 -15.88
CA SER A 254 25.25 -10.09 -15.37
C SER A 254 25.30 -10.02 -13.84
N LEU A 255 26.27 -9.26 -13.31
CA LEU A 255 26.39 -8.97 -11.87
C LEU A 255 25.18 -8.23 -11.31
N SER A 256 24.66 -7.27 -12.07
CA SER A 256 23.54 -6.42 -11.65
C SER A 256 22.25 -7.23 -11.52
N GLU A 257 22.01 -8.18 -12.42
CA GLU A 257 20.88 -9.10 -12.33
C GLU A 257 20.97 -9.98 -11.08
N LEU A 258 22.15 -10.55 -10.81
CA LEU A 258 22.38 -11.37 -9.62
C LEU A 258 22.15 -10.56 -8.33
N GLN A 259 22.65 -9.33 -8.27
CA GLN A 259 22.44 -8.41 -7.13
C GLN A 259 20.97 -8.04 -6.94
N ALA A 260 20.22 -7.87 -8.02
CA ALA A 260 18.79 -7.54 -7.97
C ALA A 260 17.92 -8.74 -7.55
N ALA A 261 18.27 -9.96 -7.99
CA ALA A 261 17.57 -11.20 -7.65
C ALA A 261 17.91 -11.70 -6.23
N HIS A 262 19.13 -11.42 -5.76
CA HIS A 262 19.62 -11.86 -4.45
C HIS A 262 20.21 -10.70 -3.64
N PRO A 263 19.39 -9.68 -3.31
CA PRO A 263 19.82 -8.58 -2.46
C PRO A 263 20.12 -9.06 -1.03
N SER A 264 20.84 -8.23 -0.30
CA SER A 264 21.18 -8.50 1.10
C SER A 264 19.93 -8.81 1.94
N PRO A 265 19.89 -9.94 2.68
CA PRO A 265 18.75 -10.30 3.53
C PRO A 265 18.46 -9.28 4.65
N PHE A 266 19.44 -8.45 5.00
CA PHE A 266 19.26 -7.36 5.97
C PHE A 266 18.53 -6.16 5.39
N LEU A 267 18.56 -5.99 4.07
CA LEU A 267 17.79 -4.96 3.36
C LEU A 267 16.42 -5.51 2.95
N ILE A 268 16.40 -6.69 2.33
CA ILE A 268 15.18 -7.33 1.82
C ILE A 268 15.14 -8.78 2.34
N PRO A 269 14.48 -9.01 3.49
CA PRO A 269 14.37 -10.36 4.05
C PRO A 269 13.61 -11.29 3.12
N ARG A 270 13.90 -12.59 3.22
CA ARG A 270 13.19 -13.65 2.51
C ARG A 270 12.19 -14.33 3.44
N LEU A 271 11.02 -14.67 2.93
CA LEU A 271 9.97 -15.36 3.67
C LEU A 271 9.53 -16.60 2.90
N HIS A 272 9.65 -17.77 3.49
CA HIS A 272 9.11 -18.99 2.92
C HIS A 272 7.66 -19.18 3.37
N ALA A 273 6.72 -18.80 2.50
CA ALA A 273 5.30 -18.80 2.83
C ALA A 273 4.70 -20.20 2.72
N PHE A 274 3.93 -20.57 3.74
CA PHE A 274 3.05 -21.74 3.73
C PHE A 274 1.58 -21.36 3.98
N GLY A 275 1.32 -20.14 4.46
CA GLY A 275 -0.01 -19.57 4.59
C GLY A 275 -0.13 -18.24 3.85
N VAL A 276 -1.26 -18.04 3.16
CA VAL A 276 -1.60 -16.77 2.51
C VAL A 276 -3.06 -16.42 2.73
N LYS A 277 -3.31 -15.14 2.97
CA LYS A 277 -4.65 -14.55 3.00
C LYS A 277 -4.69 -13.37 2.06
N VAL A 278 -5.54 -13.44 1.05
CA VAL A 278 -5.83 -12.30 0.16
C VAL A 278 -6.72 -11.32 0.92
N LEU A 279 -6.32 -10.06 0.97
CA LEU A 279 -7.02 -9.03 1.72
C LEU A 279 -7.92 -8.19 0.80
N PRO A 280 -9.21 -8.02 1.13
CA PRO A 280 -10.10 -7.20 0.32
C PRO A 280 -9.85 -5.69 0.49
N HIS A 281 -9.16 -5.26 1.55
CA HIS A 281 -8.87 -3.86 1.86
C HIS A 281 -7.64 -3.71 2.76
N ALA A 282 -7.08 -2.50 2.83
CA ALA A 282 -5.95 -2.17 3.71
C ALA A 282 -6.35 -1.79 5.15
N ASN A 283 -7.61 -1.49 5.44
CA ASN A 283 -8.04 -1.00 6.77
C ASN A 283 -7.77 -2.04 7.88
N PRO A 284 -6.90 -1.74 8.86
CA PRO A 284 -6.57 -2.70 9.91
C PRO A 284 -7.67 -2.86 10.97
N LEU A 285 -8.62 -1.92 11.09
CA LEU A 285 -9.71 -1.98 12.08
C LEU A 285 -10.75 -3.09 11.78
N LEU A 286 -10.80 -3.55 10.53
CA LEU A 286 -11.72 -4.60 10.08
C LEU A 286 -11.03 -5.95 9.90
N ASP A 287 -9.70 -6.00 9.99
CA ASP A 287 -8.95 -7.25 9.89
C ASP A 287 -8.94 -7.96 11.24
N GLU A 288 -9.50 -9.17 11.27
CA GLU A 288 -9.60 -9.98 12.49
C GLU A 288 -8.25 -10.29 13.12
N SER A 289 -7.23 -10.41 12.27
CA SER A 289 -5.86 -10.71 12.69
C SER A 289 -5.14 -9.50 13.32
N LEU A 290 -5.74 -8.32 13.23
CA LEU A 290 -5.25 -7.05 13.77
C LEU A 290 -6.27 -6.42 14.73
N ARG A 291 -7.22 -7.19 15.27
CA ARG A 291 -8.15 -6.67 16.28
C ARG A 291 -7.42 -6.46 17.60
N GLN A 292 -7.52 -5.25 18.14
CA GLN A 292 -7.17 -5.00 19.53
C GLN A 292 -8.23 -5.66 20.44
N PRO A 293 -7.87 -6.05 21.68
CA PRO A 293 -8.86 -6.46 22.67
C PRO A 293 -9.91 -5.35 22.79
N PRO A 294 -11.22 -5.68 22.89
CA PRO A 294 -12.27 -4.67 22.96
C PRO A 294 -12.02 -3.74 24.14
N ASP A 295 -11.88 -2.45 23.86
CA ASP A 295 -11.82 -1.44 24.91
C ASP A 295 -13.12 -1.53 25.73
N ALA A 296 -13.00 -1.50 27.06
CA ALA A 296 -14.13 -1.59 27.99
C ALA A 296 -15.15 -0.43 27.85
N CYS A 297 -14.93 0.49 26.91
CA CYS A 297 -15.69 1.69 26.65
C CYS A 297 -16.17 1.78 25.19
N GLU A 298 -16.41 0.65 24.51
CA GLU A 298 -17.11 0.67 23.21
C GLU A 298 -18.54 1.21 23.41
N ASP A 299 -18.74 2.47 23.04
CA ASP A 299 -20.08 3.03 22.81
C ASP A 299 -20.86 2.13 21.85
N PRO A 300 -22.19 2.00 21.99
CA PRO A 300 -22.99 1.23 21.06
C PRO A 300 -22.72 1.71 19.63
N ASN A 301 -22.35 0.79 18.73
CA ASN A 301 -22.07 1.12 17.33
C ASN A 301 -23.27 1.91 16.76
N PRO A 302 -23.10 3.19 16.42
CA PRO A 302 -24.19 3.98 15.86
C PRO A 302 -24.66 3.35 14.54
N SER A 303 -25.94 3.52 14.23
CA SER A 303 -26.48 3.02 12.96
C SER A 303 -25.71 3.61 11.78
N GLN A 304 -25.57 2.84 10.71
CA GLN A 304 -24.87 3.25 9.49
C GLN A 304 -25.38 4.59 8.94
N LEU A 305 -26.70 4.84 9.08
CA LEU A 305 -27.33 6.08 8.66
C LEU A 305 -26.90 7.30 9.51
N THR A 306 -26.67 7.11 10.81
CA THR A 306 -26.17 8.19 11.69
C THR A 306 -24.74 8.54 11.34
N VAL A 307 -23.87 7.53 11.18
CA VAL A 307 -22.47 7.73 10.79
C VAL A 307 -22.37 8.42 9.43
N HIS A 308 -23.20 8.00 8.48
CA HIS A 308 -23.35 8.66 7.18
C HIS A 308 -23.70 10.15 7.31
N LYS A 309 -24.71 10.49 8.12
CA LYS A 309 -25.14 11.89 8.31
C LYS A 309 -24.03 12.73 8.92
N ASP A 310 -23.36 12.21 9.95
CA ASP A 310 -22.27 12.88 10.64
C ASP A 310 -21.06 13.10 9.71
N LEU A 311 -20.69 12.08 8.93
CA LEU A 311 -19.60 12.18 7.95
C LEU A 311 -19.95 13.17 6.84
N ARG A 312 -21.18 13.14 6.32
CA ARG A 312 -21.63 14.11 5.32
C ARG A 312 -21.57 15.54 5.85
N MET A 313 -21.98 15.78 7.10
CA MET A 313 -21.88 17.10 7.73
C MET A 313 -20.43 17.58 7.83
N LEU A 314 -19.50 16.69 8.18
CA LEU A 314 -18.07 16.99 8.17
C LEU A 314 -17.57 17.36 6.76
N LEU A 315 -17.89 16.55 5.74
CA LEU A 315 -17.44 16.80 4.37
C LEU A 315 -18.03 18.11 3.82
N LYS A 316 -19.29 18.39 4.13
CA LYS A 316 -19.95 19.66 3.81
C LYS A 316 -19.19 20.85 4.39
N LEU A 317 -18.83 20.78 5.68
CA LEU A 317 -18.04 21.82 6.34
C LEU A 317 -16.67 22.02 5.66
N CYS A 318 -16.04 20.94 5.20
CA CYS A 318 -14.76 21.00 4.48
C CYS A 318 -14.89 21.52 3.03
N LEU A 319 -16.10 21.51 2.45
CA LEU A 319 -16.40 21.85 1.07
C LEU A 319 -17.26 23.11 0.96
N PHE A 320 -16.96 24.15 1.76
CA PHE A 320 -17.61 25.46 1.69
C PHE A 320 -19.13 25.42 1.91
N ASP A 321 -19.59 24.54 2.80
CA ASP A 321 -21.02 24.28 3.07
C ASP A 321 -21.83 23.76 1.86
N ASP A 322 -21.15 23.14 0.88
CA ASP A 322 -21.80 22.58 -0.29
C ASP A 322 -22.30 21.13 -0.06
N ASP A 323 -23.61 20.98 0.16
CA ASP A 323 -24.26 19.67 0.36
C ASP A 323 -24.07 18.72 -0.83
N LEU A 324 -24.10 19.24 -2.07
CA LEU A 324 -24.00 18.40 -3.26
C LEU A 324 -22.59 17.85 -3.39
N ALA A 325 -21.58 18.72 -3.26
CA ALA A 325 -20.17 18.31 -3.32
C ALA A 325 -19.84 17.28 -2.23
N ALA A 326 -20.40 17.42 -1.02
CA ALA A 326 -20.22 16.47 0.07
C ALA A 326 -20.77 15.07 -0.25
N GLU A 327 -21.94 14.96 -0.86
CA GLU A 327 -22.53 13.66 -1.26
C GLU A 327 -21.74 13.00 -2.40
N TYR A 328 -21.25 13.78 -3.37
CA TYR A 328 -20.39 13.26 -4.43
C TYR A 328 -19.02 12.82 -3.89
N LEU A 329 -18.41 13.61 -2.99
CA LEU A 329 -17.16 13.22 -2.34
C LEU A 329 -17.35 11.95 -1.50
N LEU A 330 -18.42 11.86 -0.71
CA LEU A 330 -18.72 10.63 0.04
C LEU A 330 -18.91 9.42 -0.89
N SER A 331 -19.64 9.60 -1.99
CA SER A 331 -19.83 8.57 -3.01
C SER A 331 -18.49 8.12 -3.61
N HIS A 332 -17.59 9.07 -3.91
CA HIS A 332 -16.22 8.78 -4.31
C HIS A 332 -15.46 7.98 -3.24
N LEU A 333 -15.57 8.36 -1.96
CA LEU A 333 -14.84 7.70 -0.88
C LEU A 333 -15.23 6.23 -0.66
N ILE A 334 -16.46 5.85 -0.97
CA ILE A 334 -16.97 4.46 -0.85
C ILE A 334 -17.01 3.72 -2.19
N SER A 335 -16.56 4.34 -3.28
CA SER A 335 -16.54 3.71 -4.60
C SER A 335 -15.51 2.59 -4.71
N THR A 336 -15.81 1.61 -5.57
CA THR A 336 -14.91 0.52 -5.94
C THR A 336 -15.34 -0.05 -7.27
N VAL A 337 -14.37 -0.47 -8.08
CA VAL A 337 -14.63 -1.36 -9.21
C VAL A 337 -15.09 -2.70 -8.65
N TYR A 338 -16.33 -3.10 -8.94
CA TYR A 338 -16.92 -4.35 -8.43
C TYR A 338 -17.13 -5.39 -9.53
N SER A 339 -17.08 -4.97 -10.80
CA SER A 339 -17.15 -5.88 -11.94
C SER A 339 -16.27 -5.37 -13.07
N ARG A 340 -15.66 -6.30 -13.79
CA ARG A 340 -14.85 -6.03 -14.98
C ARG A 340 -15.38 -6.92 -16.10
N THR A 341 -15.67 -6.29 -17.24
CA THR A 341 -15.97 -6.98 -18.50
C THR A 341 -14.90 -6.54 -19.50
N ASP A 342 -14.57 -7.36 -20.50
CA ASP A 342 -13.47 -7.15 -21.47
C ASP A 342 -13.40 -5.75 -22.13
N MET A 343 -14.46 -4.95 -22.05
CA MET A 343 -14.51 -3.59 -22.62
C MET A 343 -14.58 -2.46 -21.58
N GLN A 344 -14.98 -2.71 -20.32
CA GLN A 344 -15.23 -1.66 -19.33
C GLN A 344 -15.08 -2.12 -17.87
N SER A 345 -14.48 -1.26 -17.03
CA SER A 345 -14.50 -1.36 -15.57
C SER A 345 -15.77 -0.73 -15.00
N ILE A 346 -16.57 -1.51 -14.28
CA ILE A 346 -17.86 -1.08 -13.73
C ILE A 346 -17.71 -0.70 -12.24
N GLY A 347 -18.25 0.46 -11.86
CA GLY A 347 -18.24 0.94 -10.47
C GLY A 347 -17.13 1.93 -10.14
N LYS A 348 -16.30 2.30 -11.13
CA LYS A 348 -15.36 3.42 -10.99
C LYS A 348 -16.12 4.74 -10.75
N PHE A 349 -15.48 5.65 -10.01
CA PHE A 349 -16.04 6.96 -9.66
C PHE A 349 -14.91 7.97 -9.54
N ALA A 350 -14.31 8.33 -10.68
CA ALA A 350 -13.36 9.43 -10.73
C ALA A 350 -14.10 10.77 -10.57
N LEU A 351 -13.77 11.49 -9.50
CA LEU A 351 -14.43 12.74 -9.13
C LEU A 351 -13.49 13.91 -9.38
N ASN A 352 -13.96 14.92 -10.09
CA ASN A 352 -13.31 16.22 -10.18
C ASN A 352 -14.13 17.27 -9.43
N LEU A 353 -13.53 17.84 -8.38
CA LEU A 353 -14.04 19.02 -7.69
C LEU A 353 -13.40 20.25 -8.34
N CYS A 354 -14.17 20.95 -9.16
CA CYS A 354 -13.71 22.11 -9.91
C CYS A 354 -14.27 23.42 -9.37
N ASN A 355 -13.84 24.56 -9.93
CA ASN A 355 -14.22 25.91 -9.49
C ASN A 355 -13.72 26.24 -8.07
N LEU A 356 -12.51 25.78 -7.73
CA LEU A 356 -11.88 26.07 -6.45
C LEU A 356 -11.41 27.53 -6.35
N PRO A 357 -11.70 28.25 -5.26
CA PRO A 357 -11.34 29.65 -5.09
C PRO A 357 -9.87 29.80 -4.63
N LYS A 358 -8.92 29.43 -5.49
CA LYS A 358 -7.48 29.40 -5.15
C LYS A 358 -6.93 30.75 -4.68
N GLU A 359 -7.34 31.84 -5.33
CA GLU A 359 -6.86 33.19 -4.99
C GLU A 359 -7.24 33.60 -3.57
N SER A 360 -8.38 33.09 -3.07
CA SER A 360 -8.90 33.41 -1.75
C SER A 360 -8.44 32.44 -0.67
N VAL A 361 -7.99 31.23 -1.04
CA VAL A 361 -7.72 30.15 -0.08
C VAL A 361 -6.42 29.43 -0.41
N GLN A 362 -5.34 29.93 0.18
CA GLN A 362 -4.03 29.30 0.10
C GLN A 362 -4.03 27.93 0.81
N GLU A 363 -3.35 26.95 0.20
CA GLU A 363 -3.13 25.60 0.75
C GLU A 363 -4.41 24.79 1.05
N TYR A 364 -5.56 25.21 0.49
CA TYR A 364 -6.83 24.50 0.69
C TYR A 364 -6.74 23.01 0.35
N THR A 365 -6.18 22.70 -0.80
CA THR A 365 -6.06 21.34 -1.34
C THR A 365 -5.27 20.43 -0.39
N THR A 366 -4.17 20.95 0.16
CA THR A 366 -3.36 20.26 1.17
C THR A 366 -4.11 20.09 2.49
N LYS A 367 -4.80 21.13 2.99
CA LYS A 367 -5.60 21.03 4.22
C LYS A 367 -6.78 20.05 4.08
N LEU A 368 -7.45 20.04 2.93
CA LEU A 368 -8.48 19.05 2.62
C LEU A 368 -7.89 17.63 2.59
N TYR A 369 -6.73 17.46 1.97
CA TYR A 369 -6.03 16.18 1.95
C TYR A 369 -5.66 15.68 3.35
N GLN A 370 -5.21 16.56 4.26
CA GLN A 370 -4.93 16.20 5.66
C GLN A 370 -6.17 15.62 6.36
N VAL A 371 -7.36 16.18 6.12
CA VAL A 371 -8.62 15.62 6.64
C VAL A 371 -8.90 14.24 6.04
N LEU A 372 -8.69 14.05 4.74
CA LEU A 372 -8.87 12.75 4.08
C LEU A 372 -7.85 11.70 4.59
N GLU A 373 -6.61 12.11 4.85
CA GLU A 373 -5.55 11.26 5.39
C GLU A 373 -5.91 10.70 6.78
N LEU A 374 -6.62 11.49 7.60
CA LEU A 374 -7.14 11.03 8.89
C LEU A 374 -8.28 10.00 8.75
N LEU A 375 -9.07 10.07 7.67
CA LEU A 375 -10.26 9.23 7.47
C LEU A 375 -9.95 7.91 6.75
N LEU A 376 -8.95 7.90 5.86
CA LEU A 376 -8.70 6.81 4.94
C LEU A 376 -7.54 5.92 5.39
N PRO A 377 -7.56 4.61 5.10
CA PRO A 377 -6.44 3.73 5.45
C PRO A 377 -5.20 3.97 4.59
N ALA A 378 -5.39 4.24 3.30
CA ALA A 378 -4.32 4.52 2.36
C ALA A 378 -4.74 5.67 1.42
N SER A 379 -3.84 6.62 1.20
CA SER A 379 -4.05 7.74 0.29
C SER A 379 -2.72 8.34 -0.15
N HIS A 380 -2.70 8.98 -1.32
CA HIS A 380 -1.53 9.69 -1.82
C HIS A 380 -1.94 11.01 -2.47
N TYR A 381 -1.27 12.09 -2.07
CA TYR A 381 -1.43 13.42 -2.66
C TYR A 381 -0.36 13.66 -3.72
N LEU A 382 -0.78 13.99 -4.93
CA LEU A 382 0.09 14.24 -6.06
C LEU A 382 -0.12 15.67 -6.57
N PRO A 383 0.80 16.61 -6.24
CA PRO A 383 0.75 17.95 -6.79
C PRO A 383 1.20 17.93 -8.25
N MET A 384 0.33 18.30 -9.19
CA MET A 384 0.64 18.25 -10.64
C MET A 384 1.54 19.41 -11.09
N THR A 385 2.68 19.59 -10.44
CA THR A 385 3.71 20.56 -10.84
C THR A 385 4.40 20.12 -12.13
N LEU A 386 4.91 21.09 -12.90
CA LEU A 386 5.63 20.78 -14.15
C LEU A 386 6.87 19.92 -13.91
N ASP A 387 7.57 20.13 -12.79
CA ASP A 387 8.76 19.35 -12.42
C ASP A 387 8.40 17.89 -12.18
N LEU A 388 7.42 17.62 -11.31
CA LEU A 388 6.98 16.25 -11.01
C LEU A 388 6.48 15.53 -12.25
N MET A 389 5.65 16.20 -13.06
CA MET A 389 5.07 15.59 -14.26
C MET A 389 6.15 15.20 -15.29
N ASN A 390 7.22 15.99 -15.42
CA ASN A 390 8.27 15.73 -16.40
C ASN A 390 9.38 14.80 -15.90
N THR A 391 9.59 14.66 -14.58
CA THR A 391 10.71 13.91 -14.00
C THR A 391 10.31 12.56 -13.40
N ALA A 392 9.09 12.42 -12.89
CA ALA A 392 8.70 11.22 -12.18
C ALA A 392 8.28 10.08 -13.13
N ALA A 393 8.54 8.84 -12.70
CA ALA A 393 8.06 7.64 -13.37
C ALA A 393 6.65 7.30 -12.88
N PHE A 394 5.65 7.43 -13.76
CA PHE A 394 4.25 7.17 -13.40
C PHE A 394 3.86 5.70 -13.55
N ALA A 395 4.34 5.05 -14.61
CA ALA A 395 4.05 3.65 -14.92
C ALA A 395 5.23 2.74 -14.54
N PRO A 396 4.95 1.47 -14.16
CA PRO A 396 5.99 0.47 -14.00
C PRO A 396 6.73 0.23 -15.32
N LYS A 397 8.04 -0.02 -15.24
CA LYS A 397 8.90 -0.29 -16.39
C LYS A 397 9.79 -1.50 -16.14
N LYS A 398 9.84 -2.44 -17.09
CA LYS A 398 10.77 -3.57 -17.03
C LYS A 398 12.18 -3.08 -17.32
N ASP A 399 13.08 -3.29 -16.36
CA ASP A 399 14.50 -3.16 -16.52
C ASP A 399 15.08 -4.50 -16.97
N TYR A 400 15.64 -4.53 -18.18
CA TYR A 400 16.21 -5.73 -18.78
C TYR A 400 17.66 -5.98 -18.34
N GLU A 401 18.36 -5.00 -17.76
CA GLU A 401 19.73 -5.19 -17.26
C GLU A 401 19.74 -5.98 -15.95
N THR A 402 18.72 -5.76 -15.12
CA THR A 402 18.58 -6.42 -13.82
C THR A 402 17.42 -7.42 -13.77
N ASN A 403 16.71 -7.59 -14.89
CA ASN A 403 15.49 -8.39 -15.01
C ASN A 403 14.39 -8.03 -13.96
N LYS A 404 14.30 -6.76 -13.53
CA LYS A 404 13.39 -6.31 -12.48
C LYS A 404 12.27 -5.44 -13.03
N LEU A 405 11.07 -5.54 -12.47
CA LEU A 405 10.04 -4.54 -12.73
C LEU A 405 10.23 -3.31 -11.83
N VAL A 406 10.75 -2.22 -12.40
CA VAL A 406 10.90 -0.94 -11.68
C VAL A 406 9.53 -0.30 -11.50
N SER A 407 9.23 0.10 -10.28
CA SER A 407 7.93 0.63 -9.90
C SER A 407 7.72 2.06 -10.40
N GLY A 408 6.46 2.39 -10.67
CA GLY A 408 6.02 3.76 -10.93
C GLY A 408 5.08 4.25 -9.82
N LEU A 409 4.92 5.57 -9.72
CA LEU A 409 4.06 6.24 -8.72
C LEU A 409 2.62 5.71 -8.69
N LEU A 410 2.10 5.23 -9.83
CA LEU A 410 0.73 4.74 -9.94
C LEU A 410 0.58 3.27 -9.48
N GLN A 411 1.68 2.57 -9.19
CA GLN A 411 1.65 1.20 -8.66
C GLN A 411 1.29 1.20 -7.16
N LEU A 412 0.06 1.62 -6.87
CA LEU A 412 -0.49 1.75 -5.53
C LEU A 412 -1.34 0.54 -5.17
N ALA A 413 -1.53 0.34 -3.86
CA ALA A 413 -2.44 -0.68 -3.36
C ALA A 413 -3.89 -0.41 -3.80
N PRO A 414 -4.68 -1.47 -4.04
CA PRO A 414 -6.12 -1.38 -4.20
C PRO A 414 -6.73 -0.52 -3.10
N HIS A 415 -7.68 0.33 -3.50
CA HIS A 415 -8.41 1.26 -2.66
C HIS A 415 -7.60 2.43 -2.08
N THR A 416 -6.34 2.60 -2.47
CA THR A 416 -5.57 3.81 -2.17
C THR A 416 -6.17 4.98 -2.93
N HIS A 417 -6.58 6.03 -2.21
CA HIS A 417 -7.14 7.22 -2.85
C HIS A 417 -6.03 8.12 -3.38
N LEU A 418 -6.04 8.33 -4.69
CA LEU A 418 -5.10 9.22 -5.38
C LEU A 418 -5.74 10.61 -5.53
N VAL A 419 -5.19 11.60 -4.82
CA VAL A 419 -5.65 12.99 -4.88
C VAL A 419 -4.72 13.79 -5.78
N LEU A 420 -5.21 14.18 -6.95
CA LEU A 420 -4.50 14.94 -7.96
C LEU A 420 -4.81 16.42 -7.79
N ASP A 421 -3.79 17.21 -7.45
CA ASP A 421 -3.92 18.66 -7.32
C ASP A 421 -3.51 19.35 -8.62
N GLU A 422 -4.48 19.61 -9.49
CA GLU A 422 -4.31 20.41 -10.71
C GLU A 422 -4.15 21.91 -10.42
N THR A 423 -4.48 22.38 -9.21
CA THR A 423 -4.24 23.78 -8.84
C THR A 423 -2.75 24.09 -8.71
N SER A 424 -1.91 23.07 -8.49
CA SER A 424 -0.45 23.19 -8.54
C SER A 424 0.13 23.31 -9.95
N LEU A 425 -0.68 23.07 -10.99
CA LEU A 425 -0.24 23.17 -12.37
C LEU A 425 -0.04 24.63 -12.77
N GLN A 426 1.12 24.93 -13.35
CA GLN A 426 1.48 26.28 -13.80
C GLN A 426 1.58 26.31 -15.33
N GLN A 427 1.42 27.51 -15.90
CA GLN A 427 1.64 27.69 -17.33
C GLN A 427 3.09 27.35 -17.69
N GLY A 428 3.27 26.40 -18.59
CA GLY A 428 4.59 25.95 -19.04
C GLY A 428 4.47 24.79 -20.03
N LYS A 429 5.60 24.18 -20.37
CA LYS A 429 5.67 23.09 -21.34
C LYS A 429 5.78 21.75 -20.64
N LEU A 430 4.86 20.84 -20.97
CA LEU A 430 5.04 19.42 -20.70
C LEU A 430 5.95 18.83 -21.78
N GLU A 431 7.04 18.20 -21.35
CA GLU A 431 7.93 17.45 -22.24
C GLU A 431 7.29 16.09 -22.57
N ALA A 432 7.96 15.28 -23.40
CA ALA A 432 7.43 13.98 -23.80
C ALA A 432 7.08 13.09 -22.60
N SER A 433 7.93 13.08 -21.57
CA SER A 433 7.68 12.38 -20.29
C SER A 433 6.41 12.90 -19.59
N GLY A 434 6.22 14.21 -19.53
CA GLY A 434 5.01 14.83 -18.98
C GLY A 434 3.73 14.49 -19.75
N VAL A 435 3.81 14.40 -21.08
CA VAL A 435 2.67 13.95 -21.90
C VAL A 435 2.36 12.49 -21.62
N HIS A 436 3.37 11.63 -21.49
CA HIS A 436 3.17 10.22 -21.10
C HIS A 436 2.59 10.09 -19.69
N ALA A 437 3.03 10.91 -18.73
CA ALA A 437 2.45 10.94 -17.38
C ALA A 437 0.93 11.24 -17.41
N VAL A 438 0.50 12.25 -18.18
CA VAL A 438 -0.94 12.54 -18.38
C VAL A 438 -1.67 11.37 -19.05
N GLN A 439 -1.05 10.71 -20.03
CA GLN A 439 -1.63 9.53 -20.68
C GLN A 439 -1.80 8.36 -19.70
N HIS A 440 -0.81 8.10 -18.84
CA HIS A 440 -0.90 7.05 -17.82
C HIS A 440 -1.99 7.35 -16.78
N LEU A 441 -2.10 8.60 -16.33
CA LEU A 441 -3.20 9.03 -15.45
C LEU A 441 -4.57 8.85 -16.12
N ALA A 442 -4.70 9.28 -17.38
CA ALA A 442 -5.95 9.15 -18.13
C ALA A 442 -6.33 7.67 -18.35
N HIS A 443 -5.36 6.81 -18.63
CA HIS A 443 -5.57 5.37 -18.78
C HIS A 443 -6.02 4.73 -17.44
N LEU A 444 -5.35 5.06 -16.33
CA LEU A 444 -5.74 4.60 -14.99
C LEU A 444 -7.18 5.03 -14.65
N ILE A 445 -7.54 6.29 -14.90
CA ILE A 445 -8.88 6.81 -14.61
C ILE A 445 -9.94 6.08 -15.46
N ASN A 446 -9.68 5.92 -16.76
CA ASN A 446 -10.66 5.37 -17.68
C ASN A 446 -10.84 3.86 -17.54
N ASN A 447 -9.74 3.12 -17.37
CA ASN A 447 -9.74 1.67 -17.46
C ASN A 447 -9.54 0.98 -16.11
N GLN A 448 -9.07 1.71 -15.09
CA GLN A 448 -8.67 1.13 -13.80
C GLN A 448 -7.64 0.01 -14.00
N GLU A 449 -6.62 0.35 -14.80
CA GLU A 449 -5.51 -0.51 -15.23
C GLU A 449 -4.21 0.31 -15.23
N LEU A 450 -3.10 -0.37 -14.98
CA LEU A 450 -1.75 0.17 -15.05
C LEU A 450 -1.05 -0.39 -16.27
N LYS A 451 -0.74 0.50 -17.19
CA LYS A 451 -0.01 0.18 -18.42
C LYS A 451 1.47 0.06 -18.14
N CYS A 452 1.95 -1.17 -17.97
CA CYS A 452 3.35 -1.48 -17.73
C CYS A 452 4.15 -1.46 -19.03
N ASP A 453 5.31 -0.81 -19.02
CA ASP A 453 6.21 -0.66 -20.16
C ASP A 453 7.29 -1.76 -20.16
N PHE A 454 7.24 -2.66 -21.14
CA PHE A 454 8.26 -3.69 -21.40
C PHE A 454 9.19 -3.30 -22.56
N GLN A 455 9.40 -1.99 -22.79
CA GLN A 455 10.25 -1.39 -23.82
C GLN A 455 9.74 -1.59 -25.27
N TYR A 456 9.29 -2.80 -25.63
CA TYR A 456 8.82 -3.17 -26.96
C TYR A 456 7.30 -3.36 -27.03
N TYR A 457 6.68 -3.72 -25.92
CA TYR A 457 5.23 -3.90 -25.80
C TYR A 457 4.78 -3.38 -24.42
N HIS A 458 3.47 -3.30 -24.25
CA HIS A 458 2.87 -2.93 -22.97
C HIS A 458 1.94 -4.03 -22.51
N ILE A 459 1.89 -4.25 -21.19
CA ILE A 459 0.92 -5.15 -20.55
C ILE A 459 0.11 -4.30 -19.56
N ASP A 460 -1.21 -4.44 -19.63
CA ASP A 460 -2.12 -3.75 -18.72
C ASP A 460 -2.40 -4.65 -17.51
N TYR A 461 -2.05 -4.20 -16.32
CA TYR A 461 -2.36 -4.87 -15.06
C TYR A 461 -3.54 -4.21 -14.37
N GLN A 462 -4.41 -5.02 -13.76
CA GLN A 462 -5.58 -4.48 -13.07
C GLN A 462 -5.18 -3.61 -11.87
N ALA A 463 -5.90 -2.50 -11.69
CA ALA A 463 -5.76 -1.60 -10.55
C ALA A 463 -7.14 -1.15 -10.04
N ASN A 464 -7.26 -0.78 -8.78
CA ASN A 464 -8.51 -0.27 -8.23
C ASN A 464 -8.20 0.95 -7.38
N ILE A 465 -7.94 2.08 -8.05
CA ILE A 465 -7.42 3.31 -7.46
C ILE A 465 -8.46 4.41 -7.71
N PRO A 466 -9.24 4.80 -6.68
CA PRO A 466 -10.14 5.94 -6.79
C PRO A 466 -9.33 7.23 -6.96
N VAL A 467 -9.69 8.02 -7.97
CA VAL A 467 -9.00 9.28 -8.30
C VAL A 467 -9.90 10.48 -7.98
N LEU A 468 -9.39 11.39 -7.16
CA LEU A 468 -9.98 12.69 -6.86
C LEU A 468 -9.13 13.78 -7.53
N VAL A 469 -9.72 14.56 -8.42
CA VAL A 469 -9.07 15.70 -9.06
C VAL A 469 -9.57 16.98 -8.41
N LEU A 470 -8.65 17.86 -8.04
CA LEU A 470 -8.92 19.20 -7.52
C LEU A 470 -8.46 20.22 -8.55
N SER A 471 -9.39 20.97 -9.16
CA SER A 471 -9.07 21.90 -10.25
C SER A 471 -9.69 23.29 -10.06
N GLU A 472 -9.01 24.33 -10.57
CA GLU A 472 -9.57 25.69 -10.61
C GLU A 472 -10.67 25.81 -11.68
N GLY A 473 -10.48 25.14 -12.82
CA GLY A 473 -11.38 25.21 -13.96
C GLY A 473 -11.63 23.85 -14.58
N ARG A 474 -11.73 23.82 -15.92
CA ARG A 474 -11.86 22.56 -16.65
C ARG A 474 -10.58 21.73 -16.51
N SER A 475 -10.71 20.53 -15.97
CA SER A 475 -9.59 19.61 -15.81
C SER A 475 -9.07 19.09 -17.15
N MET A 476 -7.77 18.81 -17.19
CA MET A 476 -7.09 18.16 -18.32
C MET A 476 -7.32 16.65 -18.33
N LEU A 477 -7.61 16.08 -17.15
CA LEU A 477 -7.80 14.67 -16.95
C LEU A 477 -9.27 14.27 -17.19
N PRO A 478 -9.52 13.03 -17.64
CA PRO A 478 -10.88 12.51 -17.69
C PRO A 478 -11.45 12.38 -16.27
N SER A 479 -12.76 12.46 -16.13
CA SER A 479 -13.46 12.22 -14.86
C SER A 479 -14.88 11.75 -15.14
N ASP A 480 -15.37 10.79 -14.36
CA ASP A 480 -16.75 10.30 -14.48
C ASP A 480 -17.73 11.38 -14.00
N PHE A 481 -17.38 12.07 -12.91
CA PHE A 481 -18.16 13.16 -12.35
C PHE A 481 -17.33 14.42 -12.18
N VAL A 482 -17.75 15.49 -12.85
CA VAL A 482 -17.25 16.85 -12.61
C VAL A 482 -18.29 17.60 -11.79
N VAL A 483 -17.90 18.12 -10.62
CA VAL A 483 -18.75 18.85 -9.69
C VAL A 483 -18.14 20.24 -9.45
N PRO A 484 -18.76 21.30 -10.00
CA PRO A 484 -18.39 22.66 -9.67
C PRO A 484 -18.80 22.97 -8.23
N ILE A 485 -17.82 23.34 -7.40
CA ILE A 485 -18.05 23.77 -6.04
C ILE A 485 -18.77 25.13 -6.06
N ASN A 486 -19.85 25.21 -5.30
CA ASN A 486 -20.55 26.46 -5.05
C ASN A 486 -20.06 27.06 -3.73
N ALA A 487 -18.91 27.73 -3.79
CA ALA A 487 -18.32 28.36 -2.61
C ALA A 487 -19.09 29.63 -2.23
N ASP A 488 -19.84 29.59 -1.13
CA ASP A 488 -20.44 30.80 -0.56
C ASP A 488 -19.35 31.74 -0.04
N ALA A 489 -19.49 33.05 -0.28
CA ALA A 489 -18.47 34.04 0.09
C ALA A 489 -18.15 34.00 1.60
N LYS A 490 -19.16 33.80 2.44
CA LYS A 490 -18.98 33.65 3.90
C LYS A 490 -18.26 32.37 4.26
N ALA A 491 -18.54 31.28 3.55
CA ALA A 491 -17.88 29.99 3.79
C ALA A 491 -16.40 30.04 3.39
N VAL A 492 -16.05 30.81 2.35
CA VAL A 492 -14.66 31.07 1.97
C VAL A 492 -13.92 31.87 3.06
N GLU A 493 -14.55 32.92 3.61
CA GLU A 493 -13.97 33.72 4.69
C GLU A 493 -13.74 32.92 5.97
N LEU A 494 -14.65 32.01 6.32
CA LEU A 494 -14.63 31.21 7.55
C LEU A 494 -13.97 29.83 7.37
N LEU A 495 -13.22 29.63 6.29
CA LEU A 495 -12.76 28.28 5.96
C LEU A 495 -11.72 27.75 6.94
N ASP A 496 -10.79 28.60 7.39
CA ASP A 496 -9.76 28.17 8.34
C ASP A 496 -10.37 27.79 9.70
N GLU A 497 -11.39 28.52 10.16
CA GLU A 497 -12.17 28.15 11.34
C GLU A 497 -12.96 26.87 11.10
N SER A 498 -13.58 26.73 9.93
CA SER A 498 -14.35 25.53 9.55
C SER A 498 -13.48 24.28 9.54
N LEU A 499 -12.26 24.37 8.99
CA LEU A 499 -11.30 23.28 8.99
C LEU A 499 -10.77 22.98 10.40
N LYS A 500 -10.51 23.98 11.23
CA LYS A 500 -10.16 23.76 12.65
C LYS A 500 -11.30 23.08 13.41
N ALA A 501 -12.55 23.50 13.18
CA ALA A 501 -13.73 22.88 13.74
C ALA A 501 -13.90 21.43 13.25
N ALA A 502 -13.63 21.16 11.97
CA ALA A 502 -13.60 19.81 11.42
C ALA A 502 -12.57 18.92 12.13
N HIS A 503 -11.34 19.40 12.34
CA HIS A 503 -10.32 18.67 13.10
C HIS A 503 -10.75 18.43 14.55
N HIS A 504 -11.40 19.39 15.21
CA HIS A 504 -11.92 19.22 16.56
C HIS A 504 -13.12 18.25 16.61
N TYR A 505 -13.93 18.20 15.56
CA TYR A 505 -15.03 17.24 15.42
C TYR A 505 -14.52 15.80 15.24
N LEU A 506 -13.33 15.62 14.64
CA LEU A 506 -12.64 14.35 14.44
C LEU A 506 -11.97 13.81 15.72
N GLN A 507 -12.78 13.54 16.73
CA GLN A 507 -12.33 12.83 17.94
C GLN A 507 -12.00 11.36 17.64
N PRO A 508 -11.11 10.70 18.41
CA PRO A 508 -10.65 9.33 18.13
C PRO A 508 -11.76 8.29 17.93
N SER A 509 -12.82 8.33 18.76
CA SER A 509 -13.96 7.41 18.65
C SER A 509 -14.74 7.59 17.34
N ARG A 510 -15.04 8.84 16.97
CA ARG A 510 -15.70 9.19 15.70
C ARG A 510 -14.84 8.82 14.49
N LEU A 511 -13.53 9.06 14.55
CA LEU A 511 -12.60 8.67 13.50
C LEU A 511 -12.64 7.16 13.23
N GLN A 512 -12.62 6.34 14.27
CA GLN A 512 -12.74 4.88 14.11
C GLN A 512 -14.10 4.49 13.49
N GLN A 513 -15.19 5.14 13.90
CA GLN A 513 -16.52 4.91 13.31
C GLN A 513 -16.53 5.26 11.81
N PHE A 514 -15.97 6.41 11.42
CA PHE A 514 -15.87 6.82 10.01
C PHE A 514 -14.98 5.87 9.19
N ARG A 515 -13.82 5.48 9.74
CA ARG A 515 -12.89 4.54 9.10
C ARG A 515 -13.55 3.18 8.85
N LYS A 516 -14.21 2.60 9.88
CA LYS A 516 -14.96 1.34 9.76
C LYS A 516 -16.08 1.50 8.73
N TYR A 517 -16.89 2.56 8.83
CA TYR A 517 -18.00 2.84 7.92
C TYR A 517 -17.56 2.93 6.44
N LEU A 518 -16.53 3.74 6.13
CA LEU A 518 -16.07 3.95 4.75
C LEU A 518 -15.60 2.64 4.11
N THR A 519 -14.89 1.80 4.85
CA THR A 519 -14.42 0.51 4.32
C THR A 519 -15.56 -0.50 4.22
N THR A 520 -16.41 -0.63 5.24
CA THR A 520 -17.57 -1.55 5.20
C THR A 520 -18.54 -1.20 4.08
N ALA A 521 -18.84 0.10 3.90
CA ALA A 521 -19.68 0.57 2.80
C ALA A 521 -19.08 0.20 1.44
N ARG A 522 -17.77 0.37 1.26
CA ARG A 522 -17.08 0.06 -0.01
C ARG A 522 -17.18 -1.42 -0.39
N ILE A 523 -17.00 -2.32 0.57
CA ILE A 523 -17.02 -3.77 0.33
C ILE A 523 -18.43 -4.37 0.38
N SER A 524 -19.46 -3.55 0.61
CA SER A 524 -20.83 -4.03 0.71
C SER A 524 -21.32 -4.59 -0.63
N PRO A 525 -21.93 -5.80 -0.64
CA PRO A 525 -22.68 -6.24 -1.80
C PRO A 525 -23.86 -5.28 -2.01
N PHE A 526 -24.25 -5.11 -3.27
CA PHE A 526 -25.41 -4.30 -3.62
C PHE A 526 -26.10 -4.89 -4.85
N ASN A 527 -27.41 -5.09 -4.76
CA ASN A 527 -28.18 -5.74 -5.81
C ASN A 527 -29.10 -4.76 -6.54
N VAL A 528 -29.21 -4.92 -7.86
CA VAL A 528 -30.20 -4.22 -8.69
C VAL A 528 -31.21 -5.26 -9.14
N SER A 529 -32.43 -5.19 -8.60
CA SER A 529 -33.49 -6.16 -8.92
C SER A 529 -34.07 -5.95 -10.32
N ASP A 530 -34.66 -7.01 -10.88
CA ASP A 530 -35.28 -7.00 -12.21
C ASP A 530 -36.44 -6.01 -12.31
N GLU A 531 -37.24 -5.86 -11.25
CA GLU A 531 -38.35 -4.89 -11.17
C GLU A 531 -37.87 -3.44 -11.38
N HIS A 532 -36.67 -3.11 -10.91
CA HIS A 532 -36.11 -1.78 -11.09
C HIS A 532 -35.48 -1.59 -12.46
N THR A 533 -35.15 -2.67 -13.17
CA THR A 533 -34.61 -2.59 -14.54
C THR A 533 -35.63 -2.01 -15.51
N GLU A 534 -36.92 -2.38 -15.41
CA GLU A 534 -37.98 -1.79 -16.22
C GLU A 534 -38.19 -0.29 -15.92
N MET A 535 -38.15 0.08 -14.63
CA MET A 535 -38.23 1.49 -14.20
C MET A 535 -37.08 2.30 -14.80
N ILE A 536 -35.85 1.79 -14.69
CA ILE A 536 -34.65 2.43 -15.24
C ILE A 536 -34.76 2.60 -16.76
N GLN A 537 -35.26 1.58 -17.47
CA GLN A 537 -35.43 1.63 -18.92
C GLN A 537 -36.43 2.73 -19.33
N ASN A 538 -37.57 2.80 -18.67
CA ASN A 538 -38.59 3.82 -18.95
C ASN A 538 -38.05 5.23 -18.66
N ASP A 539 -37.40 5.44 -17.50
CA ASP A 539 -36.81 6.73 -17.13
C ASP A 539 -35.69 7.14 -18.08
N PHE A 540 -34.88 6.19 -18.57
CA PHE A 540 -33.82 6.47 -19.54
C PHE A 540 -34.39 6.89 -20.90
N VAL A 541 -35.48 6.27 -21.34
CA VAL A 541 -36.20 6.67 -22.55
C VAL A 541 -36.72 8.11 -22.40
N ASP A 542 -37.31 8.45 -21.25
CA ASP A 542 -37.81 9.80 -21.00
C ASP A 542 -36.68 10.84 -20.87
N MET A 543 -35.55 10.47 -20.27
CA MET A 543 -34.34 11.30 -20.23
C MET A 543 -33.83 11.62 -21.64
N ARG A 544 -33.82 10.63 -22.56
CA ARG A 544 -33.45 10.84 -23.96
C ARG A 544 -34.46 11.68 -24.74
N LYS A 545 -35.75 11.58 -24.42
CA LYS A 545 -36.79 12.46 -25.00
C LYS A 545 -36.57 13.91 -24.57
N ALA A 546 -36.23 14.14 -23.30
CA ALA A 546 -35.98 15.48 -22.76
C ALA A 546 -34.65 16.07 -23.22
N ASN A 547 -33.63 15.23 -23.43
CA ASN A 547 -32.32 15.66 -23.91
C ASN A 547 -31.72 14.63 -24.88
N VAL A 548 -31.73 14.96 -26.17
CA VAL A 548 -31.23 14.10 -27.25
C VAL A 548 -29.74 13.75 -27.10
N LYS A 549 -28.97 14.53 -26.32
CA LYS A 549 -27.54 14.29 -26.08
C LYS A 549 -27.25 13.24 -25.00
N SER A 550 -28.24 12.73 -24.28
CA SER A 550 -28.03 11.75 -23.21
C SER A 550 -27.57 10.39 -23.77
N ASN A 551 -26.36 9.96 -23.40
CA ASN A 551 -25.72 8.76 -23.94
C ASN A 551 -25.80 7.56 -22.97
N ALA A 552 -25.18 6.42 -23.33
CA ALA A 552 -25.15 5.24 -22.46
C ALA A 552 -24.28 5.45 -21.21
N ASP A 553 -23.23 6.26 -21.32
CA ASP A 553 -22.33 6.58 -20.19
C ASP A 553 -23.06 7.40 -19.11
N ASP A 554 -23.98 8.28 -19.51
CA ASP A 554 -24.84 9.03 -18.60
C ASP A 554 -25.72 8.10 -17.75
N LEU A 555 -26.28 7.05 -18.37
CA LEU A 555 -27.06 6.04 -17.66
C LEU A 555 -26.18 5.23 -16.71
N HIS A 556 -25.00 4.83 -17.19
CA HIS A 556 -24.03 4.13 -16.36
C HIS A 556 -23.65 4.95 -15.12
N GLY A 557 -23.33 6.24 -15.31
CA GLY A 557 -23.07 7.16 -14.21
C GLY A 557 -24.22 7.25 -13.23
N LEU A 558 -25.47 7.35 -13.71
CA LEU A 558 -26.65 7.39 -12.83
C LEU A 558 -26.84 6.08 -12.04
N LEU A 559 -26.56 4.93 -12.65
CA LEU A 559 -26.59 3.62 -11.97
C LEU A 559 -25.52 3.53 -10.87
N VAL A 560 -24.29 3.97 -11.18
CA VAL A 560 -23.21 4.00 -10.19
C VAL A 560 -23.55 4.96 -9.05
N LEU A 561 -24.02 6.17 -9.35
CA LEU A 561 -24.40 7.16 -8.33
C LEU A 561 -25.55 6.66 -7.45
N SER A 562 -26.61 6.10 -8.03
CA SER A 562 -27.75 5.57 -7.26
C SER A 562 -27.34 4.39 -6.39
N ARG A 563 -26.49 3.48 -6.88
CA ARG A 563 -25.87 2.43 -6.07
C ARG A 563 -25.11 3.02 -4.87
N LEU A 564 -24.22 3.98 -5.09
CA LEU A 564 -23.40 4.57 -4.04
C LEU A 564 -24.26 5.33 -3.01
N LEU A 565 -25.27 6.09 -3.45
CA LEU A 565 -26.20 6.77 -2.55
C LEU A 565 -27.01 5.79 -1.68
N GLY A 566 -27.35 4.61 -2.22
CA GLY A 566 -28.03 3.53 -1.51
C GLY A 566 -27.14 2.91 -0.44
N ILE A 567 -25.94 2.50 -0.83
CA ILE A 567 -24.91 1.96 0.07
C ILE A 567 -24.58 2.96 1.18
N ALA A 568 -24.42 4.24 0.84
CA ALA A 568 -24.12 5.29 1.80
C ALA A 568 -25.19 5.38 2.91
N ARG A 569 -26.45 5.10 2.57
CA ARG A 569 -27.60 5.11 3.49
C ARG A 569 -27.89 3.75 4.14
N GLY A 570 -27.05 2.74 3.89
CA GLY A 570 -27.19 1.40 4.46
C GLY A 570 -28.24 0.53 3.77
N LYS A 571 -28.56 0.81 2.49
CA LYS A 571 -29.44 -0.04 1.67
C LYS A 571 -28.61 -1.10 0.94
N GLU A 572 -29.13 -2.32 0.86
CA GLU A 572 -28.50 -3.46 0.16
C GLU A 572 -29.00 -3.63 -1.29
N SER A 573 -30.09 -2.94 -1.65
CA SER A 573 -30.66 -2.98 -3.00
C SER A 573 -31.06 -1.59 -3.47
N LEU A 574 -31.12 -1.43 -4.79
CA LEU A 574 -31.66 -0.21 -5.40
C LEU A 574 -33.14 -0.07 -5.03
N ASP A 575 -33.59 1.16 -4.81
CA ASP A 575 -34.99 1.48 -4.64
C ASP A 575 -35.34 2.81 -5.33
N LYS A 576 -36.66 3.06 -5.44
CA LYS A 576 -37.19 4.22 -6.16
C LYS A 576 -36.73 5.55 -5.55
N GLU A 577 -36.66 5.63 -4.22
CA GLU A 577 -36.23 6.85 -3.53
C GLU A 577 -34.78 7.21 -3.87
N THR A 578 -33.88 6.23 -3.82
CA THR A 578 -32.46 6.45 -4.10
C THR A 578 -32.22 6.76 -5.57
N TRP A 579 -32.97 6.13 -6.47
CA TRP A 579 -32.94 6.44 -7.91
C TRP A 579 -33.40 7.87 -8.21
N GLN A 580 -34.50 8.31 -7.60
CA GLN A 580 -34.99 9.68 -7.73
C GLN A 580 -34.00 10.70 -7.17
N LEU A 581 -33.39 10.40 -6.02
CA LEU A 581 -32.37 11.24 -5.41
C LEU A 581 -31.14 11.39 -6.32
N ALA A 582 -30.66 10.29 -6.92
CA ALA A 582 -29.55 10.32 -7.87
C ALA A 582 -29.87 11.19 -9.09
N THR A 583 -31.11 11.08 -9.60
CA THR A 583 -31.59 11.89 -10.73
C THR A 583 -31.65 13.38 -10.39
N GLU A 584 -32.11 13.72 -9.18
CA GLU A 584 -32.12 15.10 -8.68
C GLU A 584 -30.70 15.67 -8.54
N PHE A 585 -29.78 14.90 -7.96
CA PHE A 585 -28.38 15.31 -7.78
C PHE A 585 -27.69 15.52 -9.12
N GLU A 586 -27.92 14.62 -10.07
CA GLU A 586 -27.39 14.73 -11.42
C GLU A 586 -27.95 15.95 -12.16
N ALA A 587 -29.24 16.26 -12.00
CA ALA A 587 -29.85 17.47 -12.56
C ALA A 587 -29.22 18.75 -11.97
N LYS A 588 -29.04 18.81 -10.65
CA LYS A 588 -28.37 19.94 -9.97
C LYS A 588 -26.92 20.10 -10.43
N ARG A 589 -26.18 18.99 -10.55
CA ARG A 589 -24.79 18.99 -11.05
C ARG A 589 -24.72 19.54 -12.48
N ARG A 590 -25.59 19.08 -13.38
CA ARG A 590 -25.66 19.56 -14.77
C ARG A 590 -26.02 21.04 -14.85
N GLN A 591 -26.92 21.52 -13.98
CA GLN A 591 -27.25 22.94 -13.90
C GLN A 591 -26.03 23.78 -13.51
N ARG A 592 -25.24 23.34 -12.51
CA ARG A 592 -24.00 24.02 -12.11
C ARG A 592 -22.96 24.07 -13.24
N LEU A 593 -22.81 22.97 -13.97
CA LEU A 593 -21.89 22.91 -15.12
C LEU A 593 -22.29 23.88 -16.24
N GLN A 594 -23.59 24.10 -16.45
CA GLN A 594 -24.09 25.05 -17.45
C GLN A 594 -23.93 26.51 -17.01
N SER A 595 -23.98 26.78 -15.70
CA SER A 595 -23.78 28.13 -15.15
C SER A 595 -22.32 28.56 -15.07
N LEU A 596 -21.36 27.64 -15.21
CA LEU A 596 -19.95 28.00 -15.24
C LEU A 596 -19.68 28.95 -16.43
N PRO A 597 -18.88 30.01 -16.25
CA PRO A 597 -18.50 30.87 -17.35
C PRO A 597 -17.85 30.00 -18.42
N LYS A 598 -18.40 30.01 -19.64
CA LYS A 598 -17.77 29.36 -20.78
C LYS A 598 -16.41 30.01 -20.92
N SER A 599 -15.34 29.27 -20.60
CA SER A 599 -13.96 29.71 -20.79
C SER A 599 -13.88 30.41 -22.13
N ALA A 600 -13.55 31.70 -22.12
CA ALA A 600 -13.45 32.50 -23.33
C ALA A 600 -12.59 31.72 -24.31
N GLN A 601 -13.20 31.26 -25.41
CA GLN A 601 -12.48 30.69 -26.53
C GLN A 601 -11.56 31.80 -27.03
N THR A 602 -10.32 31.81 -26.54
CA THR A 602 -9.21 32.46 -27.23
C THR A 602 -8.96 31.63 -28.48
N ARG A 603 -9.82 31.86 -29.48
CA ARG A 603 -9.39 31.84 -30.87
C ARG A 603 -8.29 32.90 -30.96
N ASN A 604 -7.06 32.46 -31.13
CA ASN A 604 -6.15 32.95 -32.18
C ASN A 604 -4.95 32.02 -32.26
#